data_AF-A0A1H6BHJ3-F1
#
_entry.id   AF-A0A1H6BHJ3-F1
#
_cell.length_a   1.000
_cell.length_b   1.000
_cell.length_c   1.000
_cell.angle_alpha   90.00
_cell.angle_beta   90.00
_cell.angle_gamma   90.00
#
_symmetry.space_group_name_H-M   'P 1'
#
loop_
_entity.id
_entity.type
_entity.pdbx_description
1 polymer ?
#
loop_
_entity_poly.entity_id
_entity_poly.type
_entity_poly.pdbx_seq_one_letter_code
_entity_poly.pdbx_strand_id
1 'polypeptide(L)'
;MPLLSSNWIFQNWLEVYYGSNRGADTVDPELSRTLTPTQEVGQTIGTSYEILVGDSVNSSIETGGDQDWYAVDLTAGQYIQVDLGNGTLEDSYLTIYDSNGNVLAQDDDSGTNLWASTSYYSDTNQTVYIAARGYDSSDVGTYQLTVEEVSFSDVDLLATLDWGTSLSSNTITVYFAPSGYTEDGFTSEGVNSYERQQFLESLELMSQVADVTFVVTTNASQADFRIIVDTNEVNGEFLGYFIPPGGTNSGVGVFDATQWDRTAGGDLELGGYGFVTITHELLHGMGLAHPHDNGGTSTVMPGVTAPFGSYGIFDLNQGIYTTMSYNTGFPTEGNPSTYDYGYEIGPMALDIAQLQATYGANMTHATGDNTYTLVSVNATGTGYQAIWDAGGTDEIVYTGSASVTIDLRAATLNAELGGGGFVSKADGIYGGFTIANGVIIENATGGSNDDIFVGNDADNMFTGGYGDDVANGGLGNDTFVVAVAREDATVTETADGYQLVSNFGTDSLTDIEFIAFSDGTVTVSDAVSGGTGGGGTGTQPTGLGRLFASQHNLFESFLSLDSFSFVRTSQSTTTSTTTSTIGLFSGLSFTTRVPNAQEIEEPTDATAYSNDWLYSDTVFDFL
;
A
#
# COMPACT_ATOMS: atom_id res chain seq x y z
N MET A 1 -20.55 5.42 39.77
CA MET A 1 -20.43 6.89 39.91
C MET A 1 -19.81 7.40 38.62
N PRO A 2 -20.56 8.12 37.76
CA PRO A 2 -20.01 8.69 36.54
C PRO A 2 -19.58 10.14 36.80
N LEU A 3 -18.45 10.56 36.21
CA LEU A 3 -18.13 11.97 36.05
C LEU A 3 -18.05 12.27 34.55
N LEU A 4 -18.84 13.27 34.20
CA LEU A 4 -19.00 13.89 32.90
C LEU A 4 -17.87 14.90 32.62
N SER A 5 -17.81 15.25 31.34
CA SER A 5 -17.40 16.53 30.74
C SER A 5 -15.92 16.86 30.61
N SER A 6 -15.46 16.85 29.36
CA SER A 6 -15.05 18.09 28.67
C SER A 6 -14.87 17.80 27.17
N ASN A 7 -15.97 17.87 26.41
CA ASN A 7 -15.97 17.83 24.95
C ASN A 7 -16.48 19.19 24.47
N TRP A 8 -15.57 20.14 24.27
CA TRP A 8 -15.79 21.40 23.55
C TRP A 8 -14.44 22.10 23.36
N ILE A 9 -14.22 22.62 22.14
CA ILE A 9 -13.04 23.36 21.63
C ILE A 9 -11.96 22.47 21.01
N PHE A 10 -12.20 22.00 19.79
CA PHE A 10 -11.19 21.86 18.72
C PHE A 10 -11.91 21.98 17.37
N GLN A 11 -12.25 23.21 17.00
CA GLN A 11 -12.45 23.63 15.62
C GLN A 11 -11.98 25.10 15.51
N ASN A 12 -11.38 25.43 14.37
CA ASN A 12 -10.69 26.66 13.98
C ASN A 12 -9.19 26.70 14.26
N TRP A 13 -8.39 26.16 13.34
CA TRP A 13 -7.09 26.74 12.96
C TRP A 13 -6.75 26.30 11.52
N LEU A 14 -7.28 27.01 10.52
CA LEU A 14 -6.66 27.09 9.19
C LEU A 14 -7.04 28.44 8.55
N GLU A 15 -6.35 29.51 8.94
CA GLU A 15 -6.43 30.81 8.26
C GLU A 15 -5.21 31.66 8.65
N VAL A 16 -4.10 31.53 7.93
CA VAL A 16 -3.05 32.54 7.68
C VAL A 16 -2.18 31.92 6.56
N TYR A 17 -2.23 32.28 5.28
CA TYR A 17 -1.63 33.50 4.72
C TYR A 17 -1.93 33.55 3.20
N TYR A 18 -2.69 34.53 2.71
CA TYR A 18 -2.43 35.18 1.41
C TYR A 18 -3.17 36.52 1.36
N GLY A 19 -2.40 37.60 1.45
CA GLY A 19 -2.90 38.95 1.22
C GLY A 19 -2.90 39.30 -0.26
N SER A 20 -4.07 39.29 -0.90
CA SER A 20 -4.39 40.25 -1.94
C SER A 20 -5.90 40.54 -1.96
N ASN A 21 -6.26 41.81 -1.92
CA ASN A 21 -7.64 42.30 -1.84
C ASN A 21 -8.50 41.85 -3.03
N ARG A 22 -9.38 40.86 -2.82
CA ARG A 22 -10.73 40.80 -3.40
C ARG A 22 -11.66 40.27 -2.31
N GLY A 23 -12.82 40.92 -2.16
CA GLY A 23 -13.72 40.68 -1.04
C GLY A 23 -14.13 39.22 -0.94
N ALA A 24 -13.84 38.61 0.21
CA ALA A 24 -14.46 37.39 0.65
C ALA A 24 -15.95 37.67 0.85
N ASP A 25 -16.75 37.30 -0.15
CA ASP A 25 -18.15 36.98 0.10
C ASP A 25 -18.11 35.60 0.77
N THR A 26 -18.28 35.60 2.09
CA THR A 26 -18.45 34.37 2.86
C THR A 26 -19.72 33.69 2.37
N VAL A 27 -19.57 32.72 1.49
CA VAL A 27 -20.69 31.91 1.01
C VAL A 27 -21.20 31.10 2.20
N ASP A 28 -22.45 31.34 2.56
CA ASP A 28 -23.21 30.56 3.53
C ASP A 28 -23.42 29.14 2.97
N PRO A 29 -22.92 28.08 3.62
CA PRO A 29 -23.06 26.71 3.12
C PRO A 29 -24.51 26.17 3.13
N GLU A 30 -25.52 26.96 3.50
CA GLU A 30 -26.94 26.55 3.51
C GLU A 30 -27.83 27.16 2.40
N LEU A 31 -27.28 27.80 1.36
CA LEU A 31 -28.10 28.33 0.26
C LEU A 31 -27.84 27.61 -1.06
N SER A 32 -28.43 26.42 -1.21
CA SER A 32 -28.62 25.81 -2.54
C SER A 32 -29.38 26.78 -3.45
N ARG A 33 -28.78 27.20 -4.57
CA ARG A 33 -29.47 28.08 -5.53
C ARG A 33 -30.04 27.23 -6.66
N THR A 34 -31.17 27.67 -7.21
CA THR A 34 -31.64 27.17 -8.50
C THR A 34 -31.47 28.27 -9.53
N LEU A 35 -30.53 28.09 -10.44
CA LEU A 35 -30.18 29.01 -11.49
C LEU A 35 -30.98 28.70 -12.76
N THR A 36 -31.19 29.73 -13.57
CA THR A 36 -31.80 29.58 -14.90
C THR A 36 -31.09 30.56 -15.83
N PRO A 37 -30.17 30.08 -16.69
CA PRO A 37 -29.47 30.91 -17.64
C PRO A 37 -30.45 31.78 -18.43
N THR A 38 -30.12 33.06 -18.61
CA THR A 38 -30.97 34.02 -19.35
C THR A 38 -30.45 34.28 -20.77
N GLN A 39 -29.31 33.70 -21.09
CA GLN A 39 -28.61 33.72 -22.36
C GLN A 39 -28.01 32.33 -22.59
N GLU A 40 -27.72 32.01 -23.85
CA GLU A 40 -27.02 30.79 -24.24
C GLU A 40 -25.81 30.51 -23.34
N VAL A 41 -25.68 29.27 -22.88
CA VAL A 41 -24.51 28.83 -22.12
C VAL A 41 -23.36 28.60 -23.09
N GLY A 42 -22.13 28.86 -22.64
CA GLY A 42 -20.95 28.65 -23.50
C GLY A 42 -20.74 27.16 -23.80
N GLN A 43 -20.19 26.85 -24.97
CA GLN A 43 -19.91 25.47 -25.42
C GLN A 43 -18.44 25.04 -25.20
N THR A 44 -17.70 25.74 -24.33
CA THR A 44 -16.26 25.51 -24.12
C THR A 44 -15.85 25.90 -22.70
N ILE A 45 -14.60 25.59 -22.32
CA ILE A 45 -13.93 26.08 -21.09
C ILE A 45 -13.90 27.61 -20.94
N GLY A 46 -14.22 28.38 -21.99
CA GLY A 46 -14.38 29.83 -21.91
C GLY A 46 -15.76 30.31 -21.42
N THR A 47 -16.58 29.41 -20.85
CA THR A 47 -17.92 29.74 -20.35
C THR A 47 -17.88 30.85 -19.30
N SER A 48 -18.94 31.68 -19.27
CA SER A 48 -19.11 32.73 -18.26
C SER A 48 -20.05 32.32 -17.13
N TYR A 49 -20.55 31.09 -17.13
CA TYR A 49 -21.45 30.58 -16.11
C TYR A 49 -20.68 29.81 -15.05
N GLU A 50 -20.45 30.47 -13.92
CA GLU A 50 -19.88 29.88 -12.70
C GLU A 50 -21.02 29.43 -11.79
N ILE A 51 -20.97 28.19 -11.32
CA ILE A 51 -21.91 27.62 -10.36
C ILE A 51 -21.15 27.09 -9.14
N LEU A 52 -21.81 27.07 -7.99
CA LEU A 52 -21.21 26.60 -6.74
C LEU A 52 -21.65 25.16 -6.48
N VAL A 53 -20.84 24.43 -5.72
CA VAL A 53 -21.27 23.15 -5.16
C VAL A 53 -22.48 23.38 -4.24
N GLY A 54 -23.52 22.57 -4.41
CA GLY A 54 -24.84 22.73 -3.82
C GLY A 54 -25.87 23.44 -4.72
N ASP A 55 -25.47 23.99 -5.87
CA ASP A 55 -26.40 24.60 -6.82
C ASP A 55 -27.11 23.58 -7.72
N SER A 56 -28.25 24.02 -8.24
CA SER A 56 -28.96 23.41 -9.37
C SER A 56 -29.11 24.42 -10.50
N VAL A 57 -29.13 23.95 -11.76
CA VAL A 57 -29.32 24.80 -12.95
C VAL A 57 -30.42 24.19 -13.80
N ASN A 58 -31.49 24.93 -14.08
CA ASN A 58 -32.45 24.56 -15.12
C ASN A 58 -32.04 25.19 -16.44
N SER A 59 -31.76 24.39 -17.46
CA SER A 59 -31.35 24.85 -18.80
C SER A 59 -32.01 23.99 -19.90
N SER A 60 -31.65 24.23 -21.14
CA SER A 60 -32.05 23.42 -22.30
C SER A 60 -30.91 23.24 -23.27
N ILE A 61 -30.94 22.14 -24.01
CA ILE A 61 -30.18 21.94 -25.24
C ILE A 61 -31.11 22.38 -26.37
N GLU A 62 -30.90 23.56 -26.93
CA GLU A 62 -31.84 24.20 -27.87
C GLU A 62 -31.71 23.64 -29.28
N THR A 63 -30.51 23.24 -29.67
CA THR A 63 -30.21 22.73 -31.00
C THR A 63 -29.34 21.49 -30.94
N GLY A 64 -29.50 20.60 -31.92
CA GLY A 64 -28.70 19.38 -31.96
C GLY A 64 -27.20 19.66 -32.03
N GLY A 65 -26.43 19.00 -31.16
CA GLY A 65 -24.98 19.14 -31.05
C GLY A 65 -24.52 20.27 -30.13
N ASP A 66 -25.46 20.99 -29.50
CA ASP A 66 -25.20 21.96 -28.46
C ASP A 66 -24.71 21.32 -27.15
N GLN A 67 -23.92 22.07 -26.39
CA GLN A 67 -23.38 21.67 -25.10
C GLN A 67 -23.33 22.88 -24.16
N ASP A 68 -23.90 22.73 -22.98
CA ASP A 68 -23.91 23.77 -21.97
C ASP A 68 -22.77 23.53 -20.97
N TRP A 69 -21.80 24.45 -20.91
CA TRP A 69 -20.64 24.35 -20.01
C TRP A 69 -20.77 25.28 -18.80
N TYR A 70 -20.48 24.74 -17.62
CA TYR A 70 -20.48 25.44 -16.34
C TYR A 70 -19.13 25.28 -15.63
N ALA A 71 -18.58 26.36 -15.07
CA ALA A 71 -17.36 26.32 -14.27
C ALA A 71 -17.70 26.13 -12.78
N VAL A 72 -16.94 25.28 -12.09
CA VAL A 72 -17.08 25.01 -10.64
C VAL A 72 -15.70 25.02 -10.00
N ASP A 73 -15.52 25.83 -8.97
CA ASP A 73 -14.32 25.80 -8.15
C ASP A 73 -14.43 24.70 -7.10
N LEU A 74 -13.46 23.79 -7.09
CA LEU A 74 -13.34 22.71 -6.12
C LEU A 74 -12.12 22.90 -5.23
N THR A 75 -12.27 22.47 -3.99
CA THR A 75 -11.16 22.40 -3.04
C THR A 75 -10.56 20.99 -3.00
N ALA A 76 -9.27 20.89 -2.68
CA ALA A 76 -8.59 19.61 -2.49
C ALA A 76 -9.31 18.79 -1.41
N GLY A 77 -9.59 17.53 -1.72
CA GLY A 77 -10.38 16.62 -0.87
C GLY A 77 -11.88 16.60 -1.16
N GLN A 78 -12.40 17.52 -1.98
CA GLN A 78 -13.84 17.61 -2.23
C GLN A 78 -14.29 16.56 -3.24
N TYR A 79 -15.34 15.80 -2.89
CA TYR A 79 -16.00 14.84 -3.78
C TYR A 79 -17.36 15.40 -4.20
N ILE A 80 -17.59 15.53 -5.50
CA ILE A 80 -18.86 16.02 -6.04
C ILE A 80 -19.60 14.92 -6.80
N GLN A 81 -20.92 14.89 -6.64
CA GLN A 81 -21.85 14.19 -7.50
C GLN A 81 -22.52 15.19 -8.44
N VAL A 82 -22.60 14.84 -9.72
CA VAL A 82 -23.16 15.68 -10.76
C VAL A 82 -24.22 14.88 -11.53
N ASP A 83 -25.46 15.36 -11.50
CA ASP A 83 -26.58 14.67 -12.13
C ASP A 83 -27.31 15.57 -13.13
N LEU A 84 -27.76 14.97 -14.22
CA LEU A 84 -28.77 15.52 -15.10
C LEU A 84 -30.13 14.89 -14.80
N GLY A 85 -31.21 15.66 -14.90
CA GLY A 85 -32.54 15.12 -14.67
C GLY A 85 -33.66 16.14 -14.82
N ASN A 86 -34.86 15.77 -14.35
CA ASN A 86 -36.00 16.68 -14.18
C ASN A 86 -36.36 17.56 -15.40
N GLY A 87 -36.15 17.04 -16.62
CA GLY A 87 -36.36 17.78 -17.87
C GLY A 87 -37.06 16.99 -18.97
N THR A 88 -37.02 17.51 -20.20
CA THR A 88 -37.60 16.89 -21.40
C THR A 88 -36.57 16.32 -22.37
N LEU A 89 -35.27 16.48 -22.10
CA LEU A 89 -34.22 15.78 -22.85
C LEU A 89 -34.40 14.27 -22.63
N GLU A 90 -34.44 13.50 -23.71
CA GLU A 90 -34.79 12.07 -23.63
C GLU A 90 -33.60 11.19 -23.23
N ASP A 91 -32.40 11.59 -23.66
CA ASP A 91 -31.14 10.87 -23.47
C ASP A 91 -30.01 11.91 -23.34
N SER A 92 -29.27 11.85 -22.24
CA SER A 92 -28.32 12.90 -21.87
C SER A 92 -26.89 12.38 -21.79
N TYR A 93 -25.93 13.30 -21.84
CA TYR A 93 -24.52 13.00 -21.69
C TYR A 93 -23.87 14.08 -20.85
N LEU A 94 -23.05 13.67 -19.90
CA LEU A 94 -22.38 14.54 -18.96
C LEU A 94 -20.87 14.33 -19.05
N THR A 95 -20.11 15.41 -18.96
CA THR A 95 -18.65 15.34 -18.94
C THR A 95 -18.07 16.41 -18.02
N ILE A 96 -17.10 16.04 -17.21
CA ILE A 96 -16.30 16.93 -16.37
C ILE A 96 -14.93 17.06 -17.01
N TYR A 97 -14.43 18.29 -17.16
CA TYR A 97 -13.15 18.61 -17.76
C TYR A 97 -12.25 19.39 -16.81
N ASP A 98 -10.94 19.24 -16.99
CA ASP A 98 -9.94 20.10 -16.38
C ASP A 98 -9.85 21.48 -17.07
N SER A 99 -9.00 22.36 -16.55
CA SER A 99 -8.79 23.70 -17.13
C SER A 99 -8.13 23.71 -18.52
N ASN A 100 -7.60 22.58 -18.98
CA ASN A 100 -7.01 22.41 -20.31
C ASN A 100 -8.02 21.79 -21.30
N GLY A 101 -9.21 21.38 -20.85
CA GLY A 101 -10.22 20.70 -21.65
C GLY A 101 -9.99 19.20 -21.79
N ASN A 102 -9.17 18.59 -20.93
CA ASN A 102 -9.06 17.13 -20.84
C ASN A 102 -10.23 16.56 -20.03
N VAL A 103 -10.74 15.40 -20.42
CA VAL A 103 -11.84 14.73 -19.71
C VAL A 103 -11.33 14.15 -18.40
N LEU A 104 -12.00 14.50 -17.30
CA LEU A 104 -11.78 13.98 -15.95
C LEU A 104 -12.78 12.86 -15.62
N ALA A 105 -14.05 13.05 -15.96
CA ALA A 105 -15.12 12.08 -15.78
C ALA A 105 -16.20 12.28 -16.86
N GLN A 106 -16.92 11.23 -17.23
CA GLN A 106 -18.04 11.32 -18.18
C GLN A 106 -19.01 10.17 -17.95
N ASP A 107 -20.27 10.40 -18.28
CA ASP A 107 -21.35 9.40 -18.16
C ASP A 107 -22.49 9.68 -19.14
N ASP A 108 -23.25 8.65 -19.50
CA ASP A 108 -24.46 8.73 -20.33
C ASP A 108 -25.74 8.21 -19.64
N ASP A 109 -25.70 7.08 -18.94
CA ASP A 109 -26.93 6.43 -18.44
C ASP A 109 -26.90 5.91 -16.98
N SER A 110 -25.92 6.33 -16.16
CA SER A 110 -25.79 5.86 -14.78
C SER A 110 -26.85 6.46 -13.83
N GLY A 111 -27.60 7.48 -14.26
CA GLY A 111 -28.71 8.07 -13.52
C GLY A 111 -30.04 7.32 -13.68
N THR A 112 -31.15 7.96 -13.32
CA THR A 112 -32.48 7.33 -13.48
C THR A 112 -32.93 7.38 -14.94
N ASN A 113 -33.33 6.26 -15.56
CA ASN A 113 -33.64 6.17 -17.00
C ASN A 113 -32.38 6.34 -17.87
N LEU A 114 -32.38 7.29 -18.81
CA LEU A 114 -31.25 7.63 -19.70
C LEU A 114 -30.64 8.98 -19.31
N TRP A 115 -30.68 9.27 -18.01
CA TRP A 115 -30.08 10.48 -17.47
C TRP A 115 -28.64 10.16 -17.04
N ALA A 116 -27.71 11.05 -17.39
CA ALA A 116 -26.31 10.94 -17.04
C ALA A 116 -26.08 11.36 -15.60
N SER A 117 -25.21 10.63 -14.91
CA SER A 117 -24.86 10.81 -13.50
C SER A 117 -23.39 10.45 -13.34
N THR A 118 -22.56 11.41 -12.92
CA THR A 118 -21.12 11.17 -12.76
C THR A 118 -20.60 11.86 -11.51
N SER A 119 -19.40 11.50 -11.08
CA SER A 119 -18.77 12.09 -9.90
C SER A 119 -17.30 12.41 -10.15
N TYR A 120 -16.75 13.29 -9.33
CA TYR A 120 -15.36 13.68 -9.40
C TYR A 120 -14.81 14.00 -8.01
N TYR A 121 -13.61 13.47 -7.73
CA TYR A 121 -12.82 13.83 -6.56
C TYR A 121 -11.72 14.79 -6.98
N SER A 122 -11.61 15.92 -6.28
CA SER A 122 -10.55 16.90 -6.52
C SER A 122 -9.38 16.63 -5.57
N ASP A 123 -8.22 16.27 -6.10
CA ASP A 123 -6.97 16.11 -5.34
C ASP A 123 -6.28 17.44 -5.00
N THR A 124 -6.64 18.50 -5.72
CA THR A 124 -6.05 19.83 -5.63
C THR A 124 -7.14 20.91 -5.60
N ASN A 125 -6.77 22.13 -5.23
CA ASN A 125 -7.64 23.28 -5.43
C ASN A 125 -7.64 23.64 -6.92
N GLN A 126 -8.78 23.48 -7.60
CA GLN A 126 -8.85 23.68 -9.05
C GLN A 126 -10.27 24.08 -9.49
N THR A 127 -10.35 24.67 -10.68
CA THR A 127 -11.62 24.88 -11.38
C THR A 127 -11.83 23.74 -12.38
N VAL A 128 -12.97 23.07 -12.28
CA VAL A 128 -13.43 22.08 -13.26
C VAL A 128 -14.57 22.64 -14.12
N TYR A 129 -14.79 22.03 -15.28
CA TYR A 129 -15.84 22.44 -16.21
C TYR A 129 -16.79 21.28 -16.48
N ILE A 130 -18.07 21.49 -16.18
CA ILE A 130 -19.14 20.49 -16.36
C ILE A 130 -19.89 20.83 -17.65
N ALA A 131 -19.91 19.89 -18.59
CA ALA A 131 -20.64 20.01 -19.84
C ALA A 131 -21.84 19.07 -19.88
N ALA A 132 -23.03 19.64 -20.06
CA ALA A 132 -24.27 18.91 -20.29
C ALA A 132 -24.66 18.94 -21.77
N ARG A 133 -25.05 17.80 -22.34
CA ARG A 133 -25.54 17.71 -23.72
C ARG A 133 -26.51 16.55 -23.91
N GLY A 134 -27.12 16.46 -25.09
CA GLY A 134 -27.79 15.22 -25.54
C GLY A 134 -26.79 14.13 -25.92
N TYR A 135 -27.14 12.85 -25.68
CA TYR A 135 -26.30 11.72 -26.08
C TYR A 135 -26.07 11.71 -27.60
N ASP A 136 -27.16 11.70 -28.37
CA ASP A 136 -27.11 11.90 -29.82
C ASP A 136 -27.08 13.39 -30.17
N SER A 137 -26.38 13.71 -31.27
CA SER A 137 -26.30 15.07 -31.81
C SER A 137 -27.65 15.66 -32.24
N SER A 138 -28.74 14.90 -32.26
CA SER A 138 -30.08 15.37 -32.58
C SER A 138 -30.98 15.53 -31.35
N ASP A 139 -30.53 15.06 -30.18
CA ASP A 139 -31.28 15.16 -28.94
C ASP A 139 -31.28 16.60 -28.42
N VAL A 140 -32.47 17.07 -28.09
CA VAL A 140 -32.75 18.43 -27.61
C VAL A 140 -33.82 18.35 -26.53
N GLY A 141 -33.82 19.31 -25.61
CA GLY A 141 -34.79 19.33 -24.53
C GLY A 141 -34.30 20.08 -23.31
N THR A 142 -35.17 20.25 -22.32
CA THR A 142 -34.77 20.85 -21.04
C THR A 142 -34.10 19.82 -20.14
N TYR A 143 -33.29 20.29 -19.21
CA TYR A 143 -32.72 19.48 -18.14
C TYR A 143 -32.51 20.35 -16.89
N GLN A 144 -32.32 19.68 -15.76
CA GLN A 144 -31.78 20.24 -14.54
C GLN A 144 -30.44 19.59 -14.26
N LEU A 145 -29.39 20.39 -14.09
CA LEU A 145 -28.10 19.98 -13.59
C LEU A 145 -28.07 20.19 -12.08
N THR A 146 -27.60 19.22 -11.30
CA THR A 146 -27.29 19.37 -9.88
C THR A 146 -25.83 19.07 -9.64
N VAL A 147 -25.18 19.87 -8.79
CA VAL A 147 -23.81 19.62 -8.32
C VAL A 147 -23.87 19.56 -6.80
N GLU A 148 -23.66 18.40 -6.21
CA GLU A 148 -23.75 18.20 -4.77
C GLU A 148 -22.42 17.71 -4.20
N GLU A 149 -22.04 18.21 -3.03
CA GLU A 149 -20.92 17.63 -2.29
C GLU A 149 -21.38 16.33 -1.62
N VAL A 150 -20.61 15.26 -1.79
CA VAL A 150 -20.85 14.00 -1.11
C VAL A 150 -19.88 13.89 0.05
N SER A 151 -20.43 13.88 1.27
CA SER A 151 -19.65 13.54 2.46
C SER A 151 -19.69 12.04 2.71
N PHE A 152 -18.53 11.46 2.99
CA PHE A 152 -18.40 10.08 3.43
C PHE A 152 -18.03 9.97 4.91
N SER A 153 -18.17 11.04 5.70
CA SER A 153 -17.77 11.08 7.12
C SER A 153 -18.50 10.06 8.00
N ASP A 154 -19.68 9.62 7.58
CA ASP A 154 -20.51 8.64 8.30
C ASP A 154 -20.26 7.19 7.81
N VAL A 155 -19.39 6.99 6.82
CA VAL A 155 -19.05 5.66 6.31
C VAL A 155 -17.99 5.03 7.21
N ASP A 156 -18.34 3.91 7.81
CA ASP A 156 -17.41 3.03 8.50
C ASP A 156 -16.92 1.95 7.53
N LEU A 157 -15.67 2.07 7.07
CA LEU A 157 -15.07 1.08 6.17
C LEU A 157 -14.92 -0.29 6.85
N LEU A 158 -14.69 -0.35 8.16
CA LEU A 158 -14.50 -1.62 8.86
C LEU A 158 -15.82 -2.39 8.99
N ALA A 159 -16.96 -1.69 9.05
CA ALA A 159 -18.28 -2.33 8.99
C ALA A 159 -18.52 -3.12 7.70
N THR A 160 -17.78 -2.86 6.62
CA THR A 160 -17.86 -3.65 5.38
C THR A 160 -17.10 -4.97 5.48
N LEU A 161 -16.13 -5.06 6.39
CA LEU A 161 -15.31 -6.24 6.62
C LEU A 161 -15.70 -6.98 7.90
N ASP A 162 -16.55 -6.42 8.76
CA ASP A 162 -17.00 -7.08 9.99
C ASP A 162 -18.12 -8.09 9.72
N TRP A 163 -17.81 -9.38 9.82
CA TRP A 163 -18.83 -10.44 9.75
C TRP A 163 -19.84 -10.36 10.91
N GLY A 164 -19.48 -9.72 12.02
CA GLY A 164 -20.30 -9.54 13.22
C GLY A 164 -20.17 -10.66 14.26
N THR A 165 -19.29 -11.62 14.02
CA THR A 165 -18.95 -12.71 14.95
C THR A 165 -17.45 -12.96 14.95
N SER A 166 -16.95 -13.45 16.08
CA SER A 166 -15.53 -13.70 16.26
C SER A 166 -15.28 -15.02 16.99
N LEU A 167 -14.04 -15.48 16.95
CA LEU A 167 -13.59 -16.60 17.76
C LEU A 167 -13.59 -16.21 19.24
N SER A 168 -13.91 -17.16 20.11
CA SER A 168 -14.02 -16.91 21.56
C SER A 168 -12.67 -16.78 22.28
N SER A 169 -11.57 -17.06 21.59
CA SER A 169 -10.21 -17.04 22.14
C SER A 169 -9.22 -16.53 21.08
N ASN A 170 -8.21 -15.81 21.55
CA ASN A 170 -7.06 -15.40 20.77
C ASN A 170 -6.06 -16.55 20.57
N THR A 171 -6.17 -17.66 21.31
CA THR A 171 -5.43 -18.89 21.02
C THR A 171 -6.28 -19.79 20.14
N ILE A 172 -5.90 -19.90 18.87
CA ILE A 172 -6.68 -20.55 17.81
C ILE A 172 -6.01 -21.86 17.45
N THR A 173 -6.73 -22.96 17.63
CA THR A 173 -6.20 -24.29 17.36
C THR A 173 -6.48 -24.73 15.93
N VAL A 174 -5.46 -25.22 15.23
CA VAL A 174 -5.52 -25.54 13.80
C VAL A 174 -5.30 -27.02 13.58
N TYR A 175 -6.21 -27.68 12.87
CA TYR A 175 -6.11 -29.07 12.48
C TYR A 175 -6.03 -29.17 10.95
N PHE A 176 -4.93 -29.74 10.47
CA PHE A 176 -4.78 -30.10 9.06
C PHE A 176 -5.35 -31.50 8.85
N ALA A 177 -6.43 -31.60 8.08
CA ALA A 177 -7.13 -32.86 7.85
C ALA A 177 -6.21 -33.86 7.11
N PRO A 178 -6.03 -35.08 7.64
CA PRO A 178 -5.35 -36.14 6.92
C PRO A 178 -6.26 -36.70 5.82
N SER A 179 -5.65 -37.42 4.88
CA SER A 179 -6.38 -38.13 3.83
C SER A 179 -7.48 -39.02 4.40
N GLY A 180 -8.71 -38.90 3.87
CA GLY A 180 -9.89 -39.65 4.27
C GLY A 180 -10.68 -39.06 5.44
N TYR A 181 -10.29 -37.90 5.97
CA TYR A 181 -11.12 -37.13 6.89
C TYR A 181 -12.26 -36.46 6.13
N THR A 182 -13.50 -36.59 6.62
CA THR A 182 -14.69 -36.00 5.98
C THR A 182 -15.41 -35.07 6.94
N GLU A 183 -15.67 -33.86 6.48
CA GLU A 183 -16.53 -32.88 7.16
C GLU A 183 -17.15 -31.97 6.10
N ASP A 184 -18.32 -31.40 6.41
CA ASP A 184 -19.07 -30.52 5.50
C ASP A 184 -19.38 -31.09 4.09
N GLY A 185 -19.27 -32.40 3.91
CA GLY A 185 -19.54 -33.09 2.65
C GLY A 185 -18.32 -33.33 1.77
N PHE A 186 -17.13 -32.89 2.18
CA PHE A 186 -15.86 -33.07 1.45
C PHE A 186 -14.93 -34.03 2.17
N THR A 187 -14.18 -34.83 1.42
CA THR A 187 -13.18 -35.76 1.94
C THR A 187 -11.79 -35.27 1.61
N SER A 188 -10.98 -34.97 2.63
CA SER A 188 -9.64 -34.46 2.34
C SER A 188 -8.76 -35.52 1.65
N GLU A 189 -7.97 -35.11 0.67
CA GLU A 189 -6.82 -35.90 0.17
C GLU A 189 -5.56 -35.72 1.00
N GLY A 190 -5.62 -34.87 2.03
CA GLY A 190 -4.50 -34.55 2.90
C GLY A 190 -3.70 -33.36 2.39
N VAL A 191 -3.36 -32.49 3.34
CA VAL A 191 -2.47 -31.34 3.13
C VAL A 191 -1.03 -31.85 3.09
N ASN A 192 -0.32 -31.61 1.99
CA ASN A 192 1.06 -32.02 1.87
C ASN A 192 1.99 -31.11 2.70
N SER A 193 3.28 -31.45 2.81
CA SER A 193 4.22 -30.69 3.64
C SER A 193 4.44 -29.25 3.19
N TYR A 194 4.44 -29.01 1.88
CA TYR A 194 4.63 -27.68 1.28
C TYR A 194 3.38 -26.81 1.47
N GLU A 195 2.19 -27.32 1.12
CA GLU A 195 0.93 -26.61 1.34
C GLU A 195 0.76 -26.25 2.81
N ARG A 196 1.05 -27.20 3.71
CA ARG A 196 0.98 -26.96 5.16
C ARG A 196 1.91 -25.82 5.59
N GLN A 197 3.08 -25.68 4.96
CA GLN A 197 3.98 -24.56 5.22
C GLN A 197 3.33 -23.23 4.80
N GLN A 198 2.69 -23.17 3.63
CA GLN A 198 2.06 -21.94 3.15
C GLN A 198 0.86 -21.51 4.01
N PHE A 199 0.04 -22.48 4.46
CA PHE A 199 -1.00 -22.20 5.47
C PHE A 199 -0.41 -21.64 6.76
N LEU A 200 0.67 -22.23 7.26
CA LEU A 200 1.32 -21.75 8.49
C LEU A 200 1.94 -20.37 8.31
N GLU A 201 2.49 -20.07 7.14
CA GLU A 201 3.03 -18.75 6.81
C GLU A 201 1.92 -17.68 6.83
N SER A 202 0.77 -17.95 6.21
CA SER A 202 -0.38 -17.03 6.24
C SER A 202 -0.90 -16.78 7.67
N LEU A 203 -0.98 -17.83 8.49
CA LEU A 203 -1.34 -17.72 9.91
C LEU A 203 -0.31 -16.92 10.72
N GLU A 204 0.97 -17.09 10.43
CA GLU A 204 2.04 -16.31 11.05
C GLU A 204 1.89 -14.82 10.72
N LEU A 205 1.66 -14.46 9.46
CA LEU A 205 1.42 -13.07 9.04
C LEU A 205 0.22 -12.45 9.76
N MET A 206 -0.86 -13.20 10.00
CA MET A 206 -1.98 -12.72 10.82
C MET A 206 -1.58 -12.49 12.28
N SER A 207 -0.74 -13.36 12.85
CA SER A 207 -0.24 -13.20 14.23
C SER A 207 0.77 -12.07 14.40
N GLN A 208 1.43 -11.64 13.32
CA GLN A 208 2.32 -10.47 13.34
C GLN A 208 1.53 -9.18 13.55
N VAL A 209 0.30 -9.10 13.03
CA VAL A 209 -0.51 -7.86 13.03
C VAL A 209 -1.55 -7.81 14.15
N ALA A 210 -2.03 -8.96 14.63
CA ALA A 210 -3.05 -9.05 15.68
C ALA A 210 -2.59 -9.94 16.86
N ASP A 211 -3.13 -9.68 18.06
CA ASP A 211 -2.83 -10.43 19.29
C ASP A 211 -3.48 -11.82 19.28
N VAL A 212 -3.07 -12.67 18.34
CA VAL A 212 -3.55 -14.04 18.17
C VAL A 212 -2.38 -15.02 18.14
N THR A 213 -2.65 -16.26 18.53
CA THR A 213 -1.65 -17.34 18.54
C THR A 213 -2.26 -18.59 17.93
N PHE A 214 -1.63 -19.11 16.88
CA PHE A 214 -2.09 -20.33 16.23
C PHE A 214 -1.35 -21.56 16.78
N VAL A 215 -2.09 -22.61 17.12
CA VAL A 215 -1.54 -23.84 17.72
C VAL A 215 -2.02 -25.06 16.94
N VAL A 216 -1.11 -25.77 16.30
CA VAL A 216 -1.48 -26.99 15.58
C VAL A 216 -1.86 -28.11 16.56
N THR A 217 -3.01 -28.75 16.30
CA THR A 217 -3.49 -29.92 17.02
C THR A 217 -3.65 -31.11 16.08
N THR A 218 -3.58 -32.32 16.61
CA THR A 218 -3.93 -33.57 15.89
C THR A 218 -5.34 -34.03 16.20
N ASN A 219 -6.11 -33.27 16.99
CA ASN A 219 -7.47 -33.62 17.40
C ASN A 219 -8.47 -32.64 16.78
N ALA A 220 -9.13 -33.08 15.71
CA ALA A 220 -10.15 -32.28 15.00
C ALA A 220 -11.26 -31.76 15.93
N SER A 221 -11.68 -32.54 16.93
CA SER A 221 -12.77 -32.15 17.84
C SER A 221 -12.40 -31.02 18.81
N GLN A 222 -11.11 -30.69 18.92
CA GLN A 222 -10.59 -29.60 19.74
C GLN A 222 -10.11 -28.42 18.89
N ALA A 223 -10.16 -28.53 17.56
CA ALA A 223 -9.65 -27.54 16.65
C ALA A 223 -10.69 -26.45 16.40
N ASP A 224 -10.27 -25.20 16.44
CA ASP A 224 -11.05 -24.06 15.98
C ASP A 224 -11.10 -24.08 14.45
N PHE A 225 -9.94 -24.23 13.79
CA PHE A 225 -9.81 -24.34 12.35
C PHE A 225 -9.56 -25.79 11.92
N ARG A 226 -10.31 -26.25 10.92
CA ARG A 226 -10.21 -27.59 10.32
C ARG A 226 -10.02 -27.41 8.82
N ILE A 227 -8.76 -27.56 8.40
CA ILE A 227 -8.31 -27.31 7.02
C ILE A 227 -8.45 -28.60 6.21
N ILE A 228 -9.29 -28.55 5.19
CA ILE A 228 -9.57 -29.65 4.27
C ILE A 228 -9.04 -29.22 2.90
N VAL A 229 -8.06 -29.96 2.41
CA VAL A 229 -7.64 -29.87 1.01
C VAL A 229 -8.31 -30.98 0.24
N ASP A 230 -9.01 -30.58 -0.82
CA ASP A 230 -9.73 -31.43 -1.76
C ASP A 230 -9.15 -31.27 -3.17
N THR A 231 -9.16 -32.33 -3.97
CA THR A 231 -8.59 -32.36 -5.32
C THR A 231 -9.49 -33.04 -6.35
N ASN A 232 -10.68 -33.49 -5.97
CA ASN A 232 -11.53 -34.26 -6.88
C ASN A 232 -13.05 -34.11 -6.65
N GLU A 233 -13.48 -33.59 -5.51
CA GLU A 233 -14.88 -33.36 -5.18
C GLU A 233 -15.29 -31.91 -5.50
N VAL A 234 -14.41 -30.92 -5.29
CA VAL A 234 -14.71 -29.48 -5.55
C VAL A 234 -14.85 -29.17 -7.04
N ASN A 235 -14.09 -29.85 -7.92
CA ASN A 235 -14.20 -29.77 -9.38
C ASN A 235 -14.19 -28.32 -9.96
N GLY A 236 -13.48 -27.38 -9.32
CA GLY A 236 -13.38 -25.99 -9.77
C GLY A 236 -14.65 -25.15 -9.60
N GLU A 237 -15.59 -25.56 -8.74
CA GLU A 237 -16.77 -24.75 -8.40
C GLU A 237 -16.39 -23.47 -7.61
N PHE A 238 -15.33 -23.54 -6.83
CA PHE A 238 -14.72 -22.44 -6.06
C PHE A 238 -13.23 -22.74 -5.83
N LEU A 239 -12.45 -21.70 -5.49
CA LEU A 239 -11.03 -21.86 -5.15
C LEU A 239 -10.84 -22.31 -3.70
N GLY A 240 -11.64 -21.75 -2.81
CA GLY A 240 -11.80 -22.16 -1.43
C GLY A 240 -13.12 -21.62 -0.87
N TYR A 241 -13.46 -22.07 0.33
CA TYR A 241 -14.35 -21.33 1.23
C TYR A 241 -13.95 -21.64 2.67
N PHE A 242 -14.18 -20.68 3.56
CA PHE A 242 -14.05 -20.88 5.00
C PHE A 242 -15.32 -20.45 5.71
N ILE A 243 -15.85 -21.34 6.55
CA ILE A 243 -17.05 -21.03 7.30
C ILE A 243 -16.70 -20.12 8.50
N PRO A 244 -17.19 -18.88 8.51
CA PRO A 244 -16.83 -17.90 9.53
C PRO A 244 -17.40 -18.27 10.91
N PRO A 245 -16.91 -17.64 11.99
CA PRO A 245 -17.41 -17.84 13.34
C PRO A 245 -18.94 -17.68 13.42
N GLY A 246 -19.62 -18.49 14.24
CA GLY A 246 -21.09 -18.43 14.37
C GLY A 246 -21.88 -19.07 13.23
N GLY A 247 -21.23 -19.46 12.12
CA GLY A 247 -21.83 -20.30 11.08
C GLY A 247 -22.06 -21.76 11.52
N THR A 248 -22.92 -22.47 10.77
CA THR A 248 -23.06 -23.93 10.92
C THR A 248 -21.78 -24.58 10.41
N ASN A 249 -21.13 -25.43 11.21
CA ASN A 249 -19.78 -25.96 10.94
C ASN A 249 -18.68 -24.87 10.90
N SER A 250 -18.87 -23.75 11.62
CA SER A 250 -17.85 -22.70 11.76
C SER A 250 -16.47 -23.25 12.07
N GLY A 251 -15.46 -22.73 11.38
CA GLY A 251 -14.09 -23.22 11.51
C GLY A 251 -13.66 -24.25 10.46
N VAL A 252 -14.57 -24.71 9.59
CA VAL A 252 -14.18 -25.57 8.45
C VAL A 252 -13.76 -24.71 7.27
N GLY A 253 -12.54 -24.95 6.77
CA GLY A 253 -12.05 -24.38 5.53
C GLY A 253 -11.81 -25.49 4.50
N VAL A 254 -12.44 -25.38 3.33
CA VAL A 254 -12.27 -26.33 2.21
C VAL A 254 -11.58 -25.61 1.06
N PHE A 255 -10.55 -26.26 0.52
CA PHE A 255 -9.67 -25.67 -0.48
C PHE A 255 -9.52 -26.61 -1.69
N ASP A 256 -9.67 -26.07 -2.90
CA ASP A 256 -9.44 -26.82 -4.14
C ASP A 256 -7.96 -26.79 -4.52
N ALA A 257 -7.22 -27.80 -4.10
CA ALA A 257 -5.80 -27.92 -4.43
C ALA A 257 -5.53 -28.37 -5.88
N THR A 258 -6.55 -28.43 -6.74
CA THR A 258 -6.32 -28.47 -8.20
C THR A 258 -6.09 -27.10 -8.81
N GLN A 259 -6.37 -26.03 -8.07
CA GLN A 259 -6.30 -24.65 -8.56
C GLN A 259 -4.93 -23.99 -8.37
N TRP A 260 -3.99 -24.67 -7.70
CA TRP A 260 -2.66 -24.12 -7.42
C TRP A 260 -1.54 -25.15 -7.52
N ASP A 261 -0.31 -24.65 -7.57
CA ASP A 261 0.89 -25.49 -7.56
C ASP A 261 1.12 -26.12 -6.18
N ARG A 262 0.97 -27.44 -6.09
CA ARG A 262 1.20 -28.18 -4.84
C ARG A 262 2.70 -28.37 -4.48
N THR A 263 3.60 -27.64 -5.14
CA THR A 263 5.06 -27.64 -4.96
C THR A 263 5.63 -26.23 -5.06
N ALA A 264 6.82 -26.00 -4.49
CA ALA A 264 7.50 -24.71 -4.47
C ALA A 264 7.77 -24.08 -5.85
N GLY A 265 7.77 -22.75 -5.89
CA GLY A 265 8.15 -21.94 -7.04
C GLY A 265 7.00 -21.48 -7.96
N GLY A 266 5.75 -21.51 -7.48
CA GLY A 266 4.56 -21.11 -8.22
C GLY A 266 3.64 -20.18 -7.44
N ASP A 267 2.36 -20.19 -7.75
CA ASP A 267 1.31 -19.31 -7.21
C ASP A 267 0.99 -19.49 -5.71
N LEU A 268 1.47 -20.55 -5.07
CA LEU A 268 1.40 -20.73 -3.62
C LEU A 268 2.49 -20.00 -2.84
N GLU A 269 3.47 -19.39 -3.50
CA GLU A 269 4.49 -18.57 -2.84
C GLU A 269 3.94 -17.17 -2.49
N LEU A 270 4.63 -16.43 -1.61
CA LEU A 270 4.21 -15.07 -1.24
C LEU A 270 4.03 -14.17 -2.47
N GLY A 271 2.94 -13.42 -2.47
CA GLY A 271 2.52 -12.58 -3.60
C GLY A 271 1.90 -13.36 -4.76
N GLY A 272 1.78 -14.68 -4.68
CA GLY A 272 1.06 -15.52 -5.64
C GLY A 272 -0.43 -15.62 -5.36
N TYR A 273 -1.21 -15.88 -6.40
CA TYR A 273 -2.68 -15.92 -6.35
C TYR A 273 -3.24 -17.06 -5.47
N GLY A 274 -2.56 -18.21 -5.47
CA GLY A 274 -2.91 -19.34 -4.60
C GLY A 274 -2.67 -19.01 -3.12
N PHE A 275 -1.58 -18.29 -2.81
CA PHE A 275 -1.31 -17.83 -1.44
C PHE A 275 -2.35 -16.82 -0.95
N VAL A 276 -2.76 -15.89 -1.82
CA VAL A 276 -3.87 -14.96 -1.53
C VAL A 276 -5.15 -15.71 -1.22
N THR A 277 -5.48 -16.75 -1.99
CA THR A 277 -6.67 -17.58 -1.73
C THR A 277 -6.60 -18.19 -0.33
N ILE A 278 -5.45 -18.75 0.08
CA ILE A 278 -5.27 -19.27 1.44
C ILE A 278 -5.53 -18.18 2.49
N THR A 279 -4.93 -17.00 2.31
CA THR A 279 -5.03 -15.90 3.27
C THR A 279 -6.46 -15.38 3.37
N HIS A 280 -7.12 -15.17 2.24
CA HIS A 280 -8.52 -14.74 2.14
C HIS A 280 -9.46 -15.67 2.93
N GLU A 281 -9.36 -16.97 2.70
CA GLU A 281 -10.21 -17.93 3.39
C GLU A 281 -9.91 -18.00 4.89
N LEU A 282 -8.63 -17.94 5.28
CA LEU A 282 -8.29 -17.88 6.69
C LEU A 282 -8.82 -16.62 7.37
N LEU A 283 -8.88 -15.48 6.68
CA LEU A 283 -9.48 -14.25 7.18
C LEU A 283 -11.00 -14.37 7.37
N HIS A 284 -11.71 -15.10 6.51
CA HIS A 284 -13.10 -15.49 6.79
C HIS A 284 -13.21 -16.31 8.09
N GLY A 285 -12.30 -17.27 8.30
CA GLY A 285 -12.21 -18.02 9.56
C GLY A 285 -11.98 -17.13 10.79
N MET A 286 -11.32 -16.00 10.60
CA MET A 286 -11.10 -14.97 11.61
C MET A 286 -12.30 -14.01 11.78
N GLY A 287 -13.33 -14.10 10.95
CA GLY A 287 -14.54 -13.27 11.04
C GLY A 287 -14.54 -12.04 10.13
N LEU A 288 -13.74 -12.03 9.07
CA LEU A 288 -13.82 -10.98 8.06
C LEU A 288 -14.83 -11.34 6.97
N ALA A 289 -15.49 -10.32 6.42
CA ALA A 289 -16.45 -10.42 5.33
C ALA A 289 -15.89 -9.78 4.05
N HIS A 290 -16.53 -10.06 2.92
CA HIS A 290 -16.23 -9.35 1.69
C HIS A 290 -16.75 -7.92 1.72
N PRO A 291 -16.04 -6.97 1.09
CA PRO A 291 -16.53 -5.60 0.90
C PRO A 291 -17.64 -5.49 -0.17
N HIS A 292 -17.93 -6.55 -0.94
CA HIS A 292 -18.84 -6.52 -2.09
C HIS A 292 -20.16 -7.27 -1.88
N ASP A 293 -20.36 -7.92 -0.73
CA ASP A 293 -21.58 -8.63 -0.37
C ASP A 293 -21.96 -8.47 1.11
N ASN A 294 -23.03 -9.13 1.55
CA ASN A 294 -23.53 -9.08 2.93
C ASN A 294 -23.21 -10.38 3.68
N GLY A 295 -21.93 -10.63 3.93
CA GLY A 295 -21.46 -11.68 4.83
C GLY A 295 -21.80 -11.39 6.30
N GLY A 296 -22.60 -12.26 6.93
CA GLY A 296 -22.99 -12.08 8.34
C GLY A 296 -23.80 -10.79 8.56
N THR A 297 -23.25 -9.83 9.29
CA THR A 297 -23.83 -8.48 9.47
C THR A 297 -23.15 -7.39 8.64
N SER A 298 -22.19 -7.74 7.77
CA SER A 298 -21.43 -6.76 7.01
C SER A 298 -22.32 -5.95 6.04
N THR A 299 -21.88 -4.73 5.77
CA THR A 299 -22.44 -3.87 4.72
C THR A 299 -21.59 -3.93 3.45
N VAL A 300 -22.21 -3.68 2.30
CA VAL A 300 -21.45 -3.51 1.04
C VAL A 300 -20.75 -2.15 1.05
N MET A 301 -19.47 -2.12 0.69
CA MET A 301 -18.69 -0.90 0.58
C MET A 301 -19.36 0.06 -0.43
N PRO A 302 -19.52 1.36 -0.08
CA PRO A 302 -20.16 2.31 -0.97
C PRO A 302 -19.51 2.34 -2.36
N GLY A 303 -20.34 2.48 -3.39
CA GLY A 303 -19.90 2.46 -4.80
C GLY A 303 -19.64 1.05 -5.36
N VAL A 304 -19.62 0.00 -4.53
CA VAL A 304 -19.48 -1.38 -5.02
C VAL A 304 -20.82 -1.92 -5.49
N THR A 305 -20.88 -2.36 -6.75
CA THR A 305 -22.09 -2.84 -7.41
C THR A 305 -21.97 -4.28 -7.92
N ALA A 306 -20.76 -4.82 -7.95
CA ALA A 306 -20.47 -6.18 -8.37
C ALA A 306 -19.22 -6.74 -7.64
N PRO A 307 -19.04 -8.07 -7.58
CA PRO A 307 -17.86 -8.66 -6.94
C PRO A 307 -16.53 -8.33 -7.66
N PHE A 308 -16.56 -8.22 -8.99
CA PHE A 308 -15.38 -7.99 -9.82
C PHE A 308 -15.55 -6.74 -10.68
N GLY A 309 -14.46 -6.02 -10.94
CA GLY A 309 -14.44 -4.83 -11.79
C GLY A 309 -15.21 -3.65 -11.22
N SER A 310 -15.50 -3.67 -9.91
CA SER A 310 -16.19 -2.61 -9.18
C SER A 310 -15.36 -2.27 -7.96
N TYR A 311 -14.67 -1.12 -8.00
CA TYR A 311 -13.65 -0.76 -7.02
C TYR A 311 -14.18 0.12 -5.88
N GLY A 312 -15.46 0.50 -5.92
CA GLY A 312 -16.07 1.29 -4.85
C GLY A 312 -15.56 2.73 -4.80
N ILE A 313 -15.98 3.46 -3.77
CA ILE A 313 -15.49 4.82 -3.52
C ILE A 313 -13.96 4.81 -3.30
N PHE A 314 -13.27 5.77 -3.92
CA PHE A 314 -11.81 5.92 -3.84
C PHE A 314 -11.03 4.65 -4.24
N ASP A 315 -11.65 3.78 -5.05
CA ASP A 315 -11.09 2.49 -5.48
C ASP A 315 -10.65 1.57 -4.32
N LEU A 316 -11.30 1.68 -3.15
CA LEU A 316 -10.92 0.96 -1.93
C LEU A 316 -11.30 -0.54 -1.93
N ASN A 317 -12.20 -0.98 -2.82
CA ASN A 317 -12.52 -2.41 -3.02
C ASN A 317 -11.51 -3.05 -3.98
N GLN A 318 -10.25 -3.09 -3.55
CA GLN A 318 -9.14 -3.75 -4.26
C GLN A 318 -8.29 -4.53 -3.27
N GLY A 319 -7.62 -5.55 -3.78
CA GLY A 319 -6.83 -6.48 -3.00
C GLY A 319 -5.72 -5.80 -2.21
N ILE A 320 -5.03 -4.80 -2.79
CA ILE A 320 -4.00 -4.00 -2.10
C ILE A 320 -4.47 -3.28 -0.83
N TYR A 321 -5.78 -3.10 -0.63
CA TYR A 321 -6.34 -2.45 0.55
C TYR A 321 -7.02 -3.44 1.50
N THR A 322 -7.59 -4.52 0.94
CA THR A 322 -8.14 -5.65 1.68
C THR A 322 -8.01 -6.93 0.86
N THR A 323 -7.35 -7.94 1.42
CA THR A 323 -7.28 -9.31 0.86
C THR A 323 -8.68 -9.93 0.71
N MET A 324 -9.70 -9.40 1.39
CA MET A 324 -11.10 -9.82 1.24
C MET A 324 -11.75 -9.35 -0.07
N SER A 325 -11.10 -8.48 -0.84
CA SER A 325 -11.61 -8.10 -2.15
C SER A 325 -11.38 -9.20 -3.19
N TYR A 326 -12.36 -9.40 -4.06
CA TYR A 326 -12.20 -10.22 -5.26
C TYR A 326 -11.42 -9.50 -6.39
N ASN A 327 -11.22 -8.19 -6.27
CA ASN A 327 -10.36 -7.41 -7.15
C ASN A 327 -8.89 -7.49 -6.67
N THR A 328 -8.34 -8.70 -6.57
CA THR A 328 -6.98 -8.97 -6.08
C THR A 328 -5.90 -8.27 -6.91
N GLY A 329 -4.76 -7.99 -6.30
CA GLY A 329 -3.68 -7.16 -6.81
C GLY A 329 -4.08 -5.69 -6.84
N PHE A 330 -3.57 -4.96 -7.83
CA PHE A 330 -3.85 -3.55 -8.04
C PHE A 330 -4.46 -3.29 -9.44
N PRO A 331 -5.68 -3.79 -9.73
CA PRO A 331 -6.27 -3.69 -11.07
C PRO A 331 -6.30 -2.31 -11.71
N THR A 332 -6.47 -1.23 -10.94
CA THR A 332 -6.48 0.14 -11.46
C THR A 332 -5.11 0.60 -11.99
N GLU A 333 -4.02 0.03 -11.49
CA GLU A 333 -2.65 0.24 -11.97
C GLU A 333 -2.14 -0.91 -12.86
N GLY A 334 -2.91 -2.00 -12.92
CA GLY A 334 -2.63 -3.20 -13.68
C GLY A 334 -2.09 -4.35 -12.83
N ASN A 335 -2.38 -5.57 -13.28
CA ASN A 335 -1.92 -6.82 -12.68
C ASN A 335 -1.00 -7.58 -13.64
N PRO A 336 -0.13 -8.48 -13.13
CA PRO A 336 0.67 -9.33 -13.99
C PRO A 336 -0.18 -10.32 -14.79
N SER A 337 0.39 -10.81 -15.89
CA SER A 337 -0.26 -11.82 -16.75
C SER A 337 -0.10 -13.27 -16.24
N THR A 338 0.44 -13.45 -15.04
CA THR A 338 0.70 -14.75 -14.40
C THR A 338 0.15 -14.72 -12.97
N TYR A 339 -0.03 -15.89 -12.38
CA TYR A 339 -0.53 -16.07 -11.02
C TYR A 339 0.60 -16.19 -9.96
N ASP A 340 1.86 -16.21 -10.39
CA ASP A 340 3.00 -16.56 -9.52
C ASP A 340 3.46 -15.41 -8.60
N TYR A 341 3.05 -14.18 -8.87
CA TYR A 341 3.45 -12.98 -8.15
C TYR A 341 2.48 -11.83 -8.43
N GLY A 342 2.62 -10.73 -7.69
CA GLY A 342 1.91 -9.47 -7.94
C GLY A 342 0.62 -9.26 -7.17
N TYR A 343 0.33 -10.15 -6.23
CA TYR A 343 -0.85 -10.12 -5.39
C TYR A 343 -0.48 -9.90 -3.92
N GLU A 344 -1.47 -9.96 -3.03
CA GLU A 344 -1.30 -9.68 -1.60
C GLU A 344 -0.38 -10.72 -0.93
N ILE A 345 0.53 -10.27 -0.08
CA ILE A 345 1.43 -11.13 0.70
C ILE A 345 0.76 -11.59 1.99
N GLY A 346 -0.23 -10.86 2.52
CA GLY A 346 -0.89 -11.15 3.79
C GLY A 346 -2.10 -10.23 3.99
N PRO A 347 -2.61 -10.08 5.22
CA PRO A 347 -3.65 -9.10 5.53
C PRO A 347 -3.20 -7.69 5.12
N MET A 348 -4.06 -6.98 4.40
CA MET A 348 -3.81 -5.59 3.98
C MET A 348 -4.39 -4.60 4.99
N ALA A 349 -4.18 -3.30 4.80
CA ALA A 349 -4.37 -2.30 5.87
C ALA A 349 -5.78 -2.31 6.50
N LEU A 350 -6.84 -2.52 5.71
CA LEU A 350 -8.20 -2.62 6.24
C LEU A 350 -8.44 -3.96 6.97
N ASP A 351 -7.82 -5.06 6.51
CA ASP A 351 -7.89 -6.35 7.19
C ASP A 351 -7.17 -6.30 8.53
N ILE A 352 -5.98 -5.68 8.57
CA ILE A 352 -5.21 -5.43 9.78
C ILE A 352 -6.07 -4.67 10.77
N ALA A 353 -6.66 -3.53 10.36
CA ALA A 353 -7.52 -2.74 11.24
C ALA A 353 -8.71 -3.54 11.79
N GLN A 354 -9.38 -4.35 10.95
CA GLN A 354 -10.50 -5.17 11.40
C GLN A 354 -10.08 -6.33 12.33
N LEU A 355 -8.95 -6.98 12.04
CA LEU A 355 -8.37 -8.01 12.92
C LEU A 355 -8.00 -7.41 14.27
N GLN A 356 -7.39 -6.22 14.29
CA GLN A 356 -6.99 -5.53 15.52
C GLN A 356 -8.20 -5.03 16.32
N ALA A 357 -9.26 -4.55 15.65
CA ALA A 357 -10.52 -4.19 16.30
C ALA A 357 -11.15 -5.40 17.00
N THR A 358 -11.02 -6.59 16.41
CA THR A 358 -11.61 -7.83 16.93
C THR A 358 -10.77 -8.50 18.01
N TYR A 359 -9.47 -8.63 17.77
CA TYR A 359 -8.56 -9.47 18.57
C TYR A 359 -7.51 -8.68 19.36
N GLY A 360 -7.35 -7.39 19.09
CA GLY A 360 -6.29 -6.54 19.61
C GLY A 360 -5.07 -6.51 18.70
N ALA A 361 -4.30 -5.43 18.75
CA ALA A 361 -3.07 -5.26 17.97
C ALA A 361 -1.86 -5.96 18.63
N ASN A 362 -1.00 -6.58 17.80
CA ASN A 362 0.25 -7.15 18.29
C ASN A 362 1.32 -6.07 18.42
N MET A 363 1.42 -5.48 19.61
CA MET A 363 2.41 -4.43 19.92
C MET A 363 3.83 -4.97 20.22
N THR A 364 4.12 -6.24 19.87
CA THR A 364 5.45 -6.85 20.07
C THR A 364 6.16 -7.19 18.76
N HIS A 365 5.45 -7.10 17.64
CA HIS A 365 6.03 -7.25 16.31
C HIS A 365 6.77 -5.97 15.91
N ALA A 366 7.96 -6.10 15.30
CA ALA A 366 8.77 -5.00 14.77
C ALA A 366 8.80 -3.78 15.71
N THR A 367 9.59 -3.87 16.79
CA THR A 367 9.66 -2.83 17.85
C THR A 367 11.02 -2.12 17.91
N GLY A 368 11.84 -2.32 16.88
CA GLY A 368 13.16 -1.68 16.77
C GLY A 368 13.27 -1.01 15.41
N ASP A 369 14.44 -0.46 15.11
CA ASP A 369 14.67 0.20 13.82
C ASP A 369 14.62 -0.84 12.68
N ASN A 370 13.56 -0.78 11.88
CA ASN A 370 13.20 -1.74 10.85
C ASN A 370 13.44 -1.14 9.44
N THR A 371 13.82 -1.99 8.49
CA THR A 371 14.01 -1.59 7.09
C THR A 371 13.12 -2.43 6.18
N TYR A 372 12.31 -1.76 5.37
CA TYR A 372 11.37 -2.33 4.41
C TYR A 372 11.87 -2.05 2.99
N THR A 373 12.29 -3.09 2.27
CA THR A 373 12.92 -2.91 0.96
C THR A 373 11.92 -3.09 -0.18
N LEU A 374 11.76 -2.06 -1.02
CA LEU A 374 10.99 -2.16 -2.25
C LEU A 374 11.67 -3.13 -3.23
N VAL A 375 10.89 -4.06 -3.76
CA VAL A 375 11.36 -5.05 -4.72
C VAL A 375 11.62 -4.42 -6.09
N SER A 376 12.66 -4.88 -6.78
CA SER A 376 13.11 -4.30 -8.06
C SER A 376 12.85 -5.19 -9.27
N VAL A 377 12.18 -6.34 -9.08
CA VAL A 377 11.91 -7.33 -10.12
C VAL A 377 10.53 -7.94 -9.95
N ASN A 378 9.92 -8.31 -11.08
CA ASN A 378 8.67 -9.08 -11.12
C ASN A 378 9.01 -10.58 -11.18
N ALA A 379 8.92 -11.26 -10.03
CA ALA A 379 9.19 -12.69 -9.89
C ALA A 379 8.41 -13.25 -8.69
N THR A 380 8.37 -14.56 -8.55
CA THR A 380 7.87 -15.24 -7.35
C THR A 380 8.43 -14.60 -6.06
N GLY A 381 7.55 -14.29 -5.10
CA GLY A 381 7.90 -13.52 -3.90
C GLY A 381 7.65 -12.02 -4.01
N THR A 382 7.42 -11.49 -5.22
CA THR A 382 7.00 -10.11 -5.44
C THR A 382 5.50 -9.98 -5.19
N GLY A 383 5.09 -9.02 -4.38
CA GLY A 383 3.68 -8.75 -4.08
C GLY A 383 3.51 -7.50 -3.23
N TYR A 384 2.28 -7.26 -2.79
CA TYR A 384 1.94 -6.10 -1.96
C TYR A 384 1.76 -6.51 -0.51
N GLN A 385 2.28 -5.71 0.41
CA GLN A 385 2.17 -5.94 1.85
C GLN A 385 1.76 -4.65 2.56
N ALA A 386 0.83 -4.73 3.51
CA ALA A 386 0.62 -3.64 4.46
C ALA A 386 1.61 -3.76 5.62
N ILE A 387 2.38 -2.71 5.88
CA ILE A 387 3.34 -2.67 6.98
C ILE A 387 2.58 -2.49 8.29
N TRP A 388 2.79 -3.43 9.21
CA TRP A 388 2.52 -3.27 10.63
C TRP A 388 3.86 -3.18 11.36
N ASP A 389 4.10 -2.08 12.05
CA ASP A 389 5.29 -1.85 12.87
C ASP A 389 4.83 -1.21 14.20
N ALA A 390 5.29 -1.74 15.33
CA ALA A 390 4.85 -1.31 16.65
C ALA A 390 5.78 -0.26 17.29
N GLY A 391 6.86 0.12 16.59
CA GLY A 391 7.66 1.29 16.89
C GLY A 391 9.14 1.07 16.57
N GLY A 392 9.86 2.15 16.42
CA GLY A 392 11.25 2.10 15.99
C GLY A 392 11.64 3.44 15.43
N THR A 393 12.62 3.41 14.54
CA THR A 393 12.86 4.49 13.59
C THR A 393 13.13 3.79 12.27
N ASP A 394 12.12 3.79 11.43
CA ASP A 394 11.93 2.80 10.39
C ASP A 394 12.12 3.44 9.02
N GLU A 395 12.44 2.62 8.02
CA GLU A 395 12.82 3.11 6.70
C GLU A 395 12.25 2.24 5.58
N ILE A 396 11.63 2.89 4.58
CA ILE A 396 11.39 2.26 3.28
C ILE A 396 12.58 2.57 2.36
N VAL A 397 13.21 1.52 1.81
CA VAL A 397 14.42 1.65 0.98
C VAL A 397 14.19 1.05 -0.40
N TYR A 398 14.64 1.76 -1.43
CA TYR A 398 14.85 1.21 -2.76
C TYR A 398 16.31 1.35 -3.17
N THR A 399 16.88 0.32 -3.80
CA THR A 399 18.27 0.33 -4.28
C THR A 399 18.39 -0.02 -5.77
N GLY A 400 17.26 -0.03 -6.48
CA GLY A 400 17.23 -0.31 -7.92
C GLY A 400 17.41 0.95 -8.75
N SER A 401 17.03 0.86 -10.02
CA SER A 401 17.19 1.94 -11.01
C SER A 401 15.88 2.38 -11.67
N ALA A 402 14.74 1.85 -11.23
CA ALA A 402 13.44 2.41 -11.61
C ALA A 402 13.19 3.67 -10.78
N SER A 403 12.36 4.57 -11.30
CA SER A 403 11.73 5.60 -10.47
C SER A 403 10.84 4.94 -9.43
N VAL A 404 10.79 5.48 -8.23
CA VAL A 404 9.90 5.03 -7.16
C VAL A 404 9.03 6.16 -6.64
N THR A 405 7.84 5.78 -6.19
CA THR A 405 7.06 6.59 -5.26
C THR A 405 7.16 5.94 -3.89
N ILE A 406 7.62 6.68 -2.88
CA ILE A 406 7.59 6.29 -1.48
C ILE A 406 6.71 7.26 -0.71
N ASP A 407 5.57 6.76 -0.24
CA ASP A 407 4.60 7.51 0.54
C ASP A 407 4.56 6.97 1.97
N LEU A 408 4.95 7.80 2.92
CA LEU A 408 5.10 7.43 4.33
C LEU A 408 3.79 7.58 5.14
N ARG A 409 2.69 7.96 4.49
CA ARG A 409 1.41 8.16 5.16
C ARG A 409 0.71 6.82 5.39
N ALA A 410 0.26 6.63 6.63
CA ALA A 410 -0.53 5.47 7.03
C ALA A 410 -1.97 5.52 6.50
N ALA A 411 -2.62 4.36 6.46
CA ALA A 411 -4.04 4.24 6.20
C ALA A 411 -4.86 5.07 7.18
N THR A 412 -5.78 5.89 6.68
CA THR A 412 -6.63 6.75 7.52
C THR A 412 -7.84 6.02 8.08
N LEU A 413 -8.23 4.90 7.46
CA LEU A 413 -9.46 4.13 7.69
C LEU A 413 -10.76 4.89 7.40
N ASN A 414 -10.66 6.13 6.94
CA ASN A 414 -11.83 6.89 6.50
C ASN A 414 -12.14 6.55 5.04
N ALA A 415 -13.39 6.75 4.65
CA ALA A 415 -13.83 6.69 3.28
C ALA A 415 -13.33 7.91 2.47
N GLU A 416 -12.03 7.90 2.15
CA GLU A 416 -11.32 8.94 1.43
C GLU A 416 -10.10 8.35 0.70
N LEU A 417 -9.42 9.19 -0.10
CA LEU A 417 -8.11 8.82 -0.64
C LEU A 417 -7.13 8.55 0.51
N GLY A 418 -6.53 7.36 0.53
CA GLY A 418 -5.69 6.91 1.64
C GLY A 418 -6.42 6.14 2.73
N GLY A 419 -7.72 5.87 2.58
CA GLY A 419 -8.49 5.03 3.52
C GLY A 419 -7.86 3.66 3.77
N GLY A 420 -7.34 3.02 2.71
CA GLY A 420 -6.56 1.78 2.76
C GLY A 420 -5.03 1.96 2.79
N GLY A 421 -4.56 3.20 2.95
CA GLY A 421 -3.14 3.57 2.88
C GLY A 421 -2.73 4.05 1.50
N PHE A 422 -1.51 4.57 1.42
CA PHE A 422 -0.88 5.02 0.18
C PHE A 422 0.18 4.01 -0.26
N VAL A 423 0.31 3.79 -1.57
CA VAL A 423 1.17 2.73 -2.10
C VAL A 423 2.57 3.27 -2.39
N SER A 424 3.55 2.77 -1.64
CA SER A 424 4.96 2.87 -1.98
C SER A 424 5.34 1.77 -2.98
N LYS A 425 5.87 2.12 -4.16
CA LYS A 425 6.23 1.15 -5.21
C LYS A 425 7.32 1.66 -6.15
N ALA A 426 7.95 0.71 -6.84
CA ALA A 426 8.82 0.99 -7.98
C ALA A 426 8.06 0.86 -9.32
N ASP A 427 8.39 1.72 -10.27
CA ASP A 427 7.72 1.75 -11.57
C ASP A 427 7.83 0.41 -12.32
N GLY A 428 6.69 -0.07 -12.81
CA GLY A 428 6.57 -1.34 -13.54
C GLY A 428 6.73 -2.59 -12.67
N ILE A 429 6.83 -2.45 -11.35
CA ILE A 429 6.89 -3.57 -10.41
C ILE A 429 5.52 -3.77 -9.76
N TYR A 430 5.01 -5.00 -9.83
CA TYR A 430 3.75 -5.40 -9.20
C TYR A 430 3.98 -5.76 -7.73
N GLY A 431 4.56 -4.85 -6.97
CA GLY A 431 4.84 -5.08 -5.56
C GLY A 431 5.30 -3.83 -4.85
N GLY A 432 5.09 -3.79 -3.55
CA GLY A 432 5.29 -2.59 -2.76
C GLY A 432 4.57 -2.66 -1.42
N PHE A 433 4.41 -1.48 -0.81
CA PHE A 433 3.89 -1.37 0.54
C PHE A 433 2.73 -0.39 0.63
N THR A 434 1.71 -0.74 1.40
CA THR A 434 0.89 0.24 2.12
C THR A 434 1.33 0.27 3.58
N ILE A 435 0.92 1.28 4.35
CA ILE A 435 1.24 1.38 5.77
C ILE A 435 -0.08 1.29 6.56
N ALA A 436 -0.15 0.36 7.52
CA ALA A 436 -1.36 0.16 8.32
C ALA A 436 -1.64 1.36 9.25
N ASN A 437 -2.90 1.53 9.65
CA ASN A 437 -3.28 2.62 10.55
C ASN A 437 -2.53 2.55 11.88
N GLY A 438 -2.06 3.70 12.36
CA GLY A 438 -1.33 3.81 13.62
C GLY A 438 0.17 3.48 13.55
N VAL A 439 0.67 3.06 12.38
CA VAL A 439 2.10 2.88 12.12
C VAL A 439 2.73 4.21 11.69
N ILE A 440 3.95 4.46 12.13
CA ILE A 440 4.79 5.59 11.68
C ILE A 440 6.02 4.98 11.03
N ILE A 441 6.33 5.42 9.81
CA ILE A 441 7.62 5.16 9.15
C ILE A 441 8.28 6.52 8.97
N GLU A 442 9.48 6.68 9.51
CA GLU A 442 10.14 7.98 9.59
C GLU A 442 10.98 8.28 8.36
N ASN A 443 11.56 7.28 7.70
CA ASN A 443 12.60 7.52 6.71
C ASN A 443 12.29 6.87 5.36
N ALA A 444 12.84 7.46 4.30
CA ALA A 444 12.82 6.87 2.97
C ALA A 444 14.15 7.08 2.24
N THR A 445 14.57 6.05 1.49
CA THR A 445 15.72 6.13 0.59
C THR A 445 15.32 5.66 -0.82
N GLY A 446 15.55 6.54 -1.80
CA GLY A 446 15.36 6.28 -3.22
C GLY A 446 16.56 5.60 -3.90
N GLY A 447 16.36 5.30 -5.17
CA GLY A 447 17.31 4.61 -6.02
C GLY A 447 18.24 5.55 -6.77
N SER A 448 18.34 5.31 -8.08
CA SER A 448 19.25 6.03 -8.96
C SER A 448 18.54 6.76 -10.11
N ASN A 449 17.25 6.99 -9.99
CA ASN A 449 16.41 7.60 -10.99
C ASN A 449 15.50 8.64 -10.31
N ASP A 450 14.72 9.38 -11.09
CA ASP A 450 13.88 10.45 -10.56
C ASP A 450 12.80 9.85 -9.64
N ASP A 451 12.91 10.08 -8.33
CA ASP A 451 12.05 9.48 -7.30
C ASP A 451 11.09 10.51 -6.67
N ILE A 452 9.97 10.02 -6.14
CA ILE A 452 8.94 10.83 -5.45
C ILE A 452 8.83 10.37 -4.00
N PHE A 453 8.99 11.31 -3.07
CA PHE A 453 8.83 11.10 -1.64
C PHE A 453 7.70 11.96 -1.08
N VAL A 454 6.81 11.34 -0.33
CA VAL A 454 5.74 12.01 0.42
C VAL A 454 5.85 11.63 1.88
N GLY A 455 6.12 12.62 2.72
CA GLY A 455 6.22 12.49 4.17
C GLY A 455 4.87 12.41 4.87
N ASN A 456 4.94 12.20 6.18
CA ASN A 456 3.79 12.15 7.08
C ASN A 456 3.87 13.33 8.07
N ASP A 457 3.30 13.16 9.27
CA ASP A 457 3.30 14.20 10.29
C ASP A 457 4.50 14.12 11.26
N ALA A 458 5.39 13.14 11.07
CA ALA A 458 6.59 12.95 11.87
C ALA A 458 7.79 13.65 11.24
N ASP A 459 8.88 13.79 12.00
CA ASP A 459 10.15 14.30 11.47
C ASP A 459 10.73 13.25 10.48
N ASN A 460 10.59 13.48 9.17
CA ASN A 460 11.04 12.55 8.15
C ASN A 460 12.48 12.81 7.68
N MET A 461 13.17 11.73 7.28
CA MET A 461 14.47 11.82 6.62
C MET A 461 14.41 11.16 5.23
N PHE A 462 14.69 11.94 4.19
CA PHE A 462 14.70 11.48 2.81
C PHE A 462 16.12 11.44 2.27
N THR A 463 16.51 10.32 1.66
CA THR A 463 17.73 10.22 0.85
C THR A 463 17.32 9.98 -0.60
N GLY A 464 17.36 11.03 -1.43
CA GLY A 464 16.94 10.96 -2.83
C GLY A 464 17.74 9.94 -3.65
N GLY A 465 19.07 10.06 -3.62
CA GLY A 465 19.97 9.18 -4.36
C GLY A 465 20.55 9.90 -5.57
N TYR A 466 20.51 9.27 -6.74
CA TYR A 466 20.75 9.95 -8.02
C TYR A 466 19.40 10.16 -8.71
N GLY A 467 19.30 11.19 -9.54
CA GLY A 467 18.04 11.52 -10.21
C GLY A 467 17.62 12.94 -9.88
N ASP A 468 16.64 13.44 -10.62
CA ASP A 468 15.97 14.69 -10.28
C ASP A 468 14.77 14.34 -9.38
N ASP A 469 14.97 14.35 -8.06
CA ASP A 469 13.99 13.82 -7.11
C ASP A 469 12.96 14.88 -6.67
N VAL A 470 11.79 14.44 -6.23
CA VAL A 470 10.76 15.30 -5.61
C VAL A 470 10.49 14.82 -4.20
N ALA A 471 10.68 15.69 -3.21
CA ALA A 471 10.37 15.39 -1.82
C ALA A 471 9.41 16.43 -1.22
N ASN A 472 8.32 15.95 -0.64
CA ASN A 472 7.43 16.72 0.20
C ASN A 472 7.51 16.18 1.63
N GLY A 473 8.00 16.99 2.59
CA GLY A 473 8.13 16.55 3.99
C GLY A 473 6.81 16.47 4.75
N GLY A 474 5.82 17.29 4.40
CA GLY A 474 4.55 17.34 5.12
C GLY A 474 4.66 18.17 6.40
N LEU A 475 4.17 17.63 7.52
CA LEU A 475 4.30 18.29 8.82
C LEU A 475 5.47 17.65 9.56
N GLY A 476 6.24 18.44 10.30
CA GLY A 476 7.38 17.91 11.04
C GLY A 476 8.57 18.82 10.91
N ASN A 477 9.74 18.29 11.27
CA ASN A 477 11.03 18.88 10.98
C ASN A 477 11.79 17.94 10.04
N ASP A 478 11.57 18.13 8.75
CA ASP A 478 11.99 17.18 7.74
C ASP A 478 13.41 17.48 7.26
N THR A 479 14.14 16.41 6.95
CA THR A 479 15.53 16.47 6.53
C THR A 479 15.73 15.80 5.19
N PHE A 480 16.16 16.56 4.18
CA PHE A 480 16.66 15.98 2.93
C PHE A 480 18.18 15.75 3.01
N VAL A 481 18.61 14.52 2.74
CA VAL A 481 20.01 14.10 2.82
C VAL A 481 20.64 14.15 1.45
N VAL A 482 21.74 14.91 1.32
CA VAL A 482 22.55 14.96 0.11
C VAL A 482 24.00 14.64 0.44
N ALA A 483 24.55 13.58 -0.16
CA ALA A 483 25.87 13.05 0.17
C ALA A 483 27.05 13.87 -0.42
N VAL A 484 26.92 15.19 -0.51
CA VAL A 484 27.95 16.13 -1.00
C VAL A 484 28.32 17.15 0.07
N ALA A 485 29.44 17.84 -0.09
CA ALA A 485 29.74 19.00 0.76
C ALA A 485 28.87 20.18 0.32
N ARG A 486 28.54 21.10 1.22
CA ARG A 486 27.77 22.31 0.88
C ARG A 486 28.34 23.14 -0.27
N GLU A 487 29.67 23.11 -0.46
CA GLU A 487 30.32 23.84 -1.56
C GLU A 487 30.08 23.23 -2.94
N ASP A 488 29.63 21.98 -2.99
CA ASP A 488 29.35 21.21 -4.21
C ASP A 488 27.84 21.16 -4.55
N ALA A 489 27.01 21.92 -3.83
CA ALA A 489 25.58 22.02 -4.06
C ALA A 489 25.13 23.49 -4.15
N THR A 490 23.99 23.72 -4.82
CA THR A 490 23.31 25.01 -4.87
C THR A 490 21.87 24.82 -4.44
N VAL A 491 21.40 25.61 -3.48
CA VAL A 491 19.99 25.61 -3.04
C VAL A 491 19.35 26.95 -3.42
N THR A 492 18.22 26.91 -4.11
CA THR A 492 17.50 28.09 -4.59
C THR A 492 16.05 28.03 -4.14
N GLU A 493 15.52 29.11 -3.58
CA GLU A 493 14.09 29.24 -3.26
C GLU A 493 13.27 29.39 -4.55
N THR A 494 12.15 28.66 -4.64
CA THR A 494 11.20 28.68 -5.76
C THR A 494 9.83 29.18 -5.28
N ALA A 495 8.83 29.21 -6.16
CA ALA A 495 7.47 29.59 -5.75
C ALA A 495 6.83 28.56 -4.80
N ASP A 496 7.23 27.29 -4.93
CA ASP A 496 6.56 26.14 -4.34
C ASP A 496 7.46 25.41 -3.30
N GLY A 497 8.61 25.99 -2.96
CA GLY A 497 9.58 25.42 -2.03
C GLY A 497 11.03 25.78 -2.38
N TYR A 498 11.86 24.77 -2.57
CA TYR A 498 13.29 24.91 -2.87
C TYR A 498 13.72 23.95 -3.98
N GLN A 499 14.77 24.32 -4.70
CA GLN A 499 15.47 23.47 -5.65
C GLN A 499 16.90 23.27 -5.16
N LEU A 500 17.34 22.02 -5.04
CA LEU A 500 18.69 21.63 -4.69
C LEU A 500 19.37 21.04 -5.92
N VAL A 501 20.51 21.61 -6.33
CA VAL A 501 21.30 21.10 -7.46
C VAL A 501 22.65 20.61 -6.96
N SER A 502 23.00 19.37 -7.26
CA SER A 502 24.30 18.76 -6.95
C SER A 502 24.84 17.95 -8.13
N ASN A 503 25.89 17.15 -7.94
CA ASN A 503 26.34 16.18 -8.93
C ASN A 503 25.49 14.88 -8.96
N PHE A 504 24.51 14.76 -8.06
CA PHE A 504 23.55 13.64 -8.02
C PHE A 504 22.27 13.93 -8.83
N GLY A 505 21.92 15.21 -8.99
CA GLY A 505 20.77 15.64 -9.78
C GLY A 505 20.22 17.00 -9.33
N THR A 506 18.98 17.27 -9.72
CA THR A 506 18.21 18.48 -9.40
C THR A 506 16.93 18.11 -8.64
N ASP A 507 16.97 18.29 -7.33
CA ASP A 507 15.89 17.89 -6.43
C ASP A 507 14.92 19.05 -6.18
N SER A 508 13.62 18.75 -6.12
CA SER A 508 12.54 19.69 -5.77
C SER A 508 12.02 19.37 -4.38
N LEU A 509 12.16 20.33 -3.47
CA LEU A 509 11.90 20.15 -2.04
C LEU A 509 10.77 21.08 -1.59
N THR A 510 9.68 20.50 -1.09
CA THR A 510 8.56 21.22 -0.48
C THR A 510 8.41 20.76 0.97
N ASP A 511 8.10 21.69 1.87
CA ASP A 511 7.97 21.42 3.32
C ASP A 511 9.18 20.65 3.90
N ILE A 512 10.39 21.12 3.58
CA ILE A 512 11.66 20.60 4.12
C ILE A 512 12.35 21.67 4.95
N GLU A 513 12.58 21.43 6.24
CA GLU A 513 13.24 22.39 7.14
C GLU A 513 14.77 22.32 7.07
N PHE A 514 15.32 21.12 6.85
CA PHE A 514 16.75 20.85 6.98
C PHE A 514 17.34 20.16 5.74
N ILE A 515 18.59 20.49 5.44
CA ILE A 515 19.40 19.75 4.48
C ILE A 515 20.63 19.21 5.20
N ALA A 516 20.82 17.89 5.14
CA ALA A 516 21.98 17.21 5.67
C ALA A 516 23.02 16.99 4.56
N PHE A 517 24.09 17.79 4.61
CA PHE A 517 25.27 17.63 3.76
C PHE A 517 26.31 16.75 4.44
N SER A 518 27.29 16.26 3.67
CA SER A 518 28.43 15.49 4.19
C SER A 518 29.31 16.28 5.19
N ASP A 519 29.29 17.62 5.16
CA ASP A 519 30.00 18.50 6.08
C ASP A 519 29.13 19.09 7.20
N GLY A 520 27.85 18.68 7.27
CA GLY A 520 26.93 19.02 8.36
C GLY A 520 25.49 19.34 7.90
N THR A 521 24.57 19.40 8.87
CA THR A 521 23.17 19.76 8.64
C THR A 521 22.96 21.26 8.86
N VAL A 522 22.19 21.90 7.99
CA VAL A 522 21.78 23.31 8.09
C VAL A 522 20.28 23.43 7.83
N THR A 523 19.67 24.54 8.25
CA THR A 523 18.31 24.86 7.79
C THR A 523 18.34 25.14 6.29
N VAL A 524 17.23 24.87 5.59
CA VAL A 524 17.12 25.15 4.16
C VAL A 524 17.34 26.65 3.85
N SER A 525 16.88 27.53 4.75
CA SER A 525 17.07 28.98 4.66
C SER A 525 18.55 29.41 4.78
N ASP A 526 19.33 28.74 5.62
CA ASP A 526 20.77 28.96 5.72
C ASP A 526 21.51 28.43 4.48
N ALA A 527 21.00 27.35 3.87
CA ALA A 527 21.55 26.80 2.62
C ALA A 527 21.35 27.75 1.42
N VAL A 528 20.19 28.41 1.32
CA VAL A 528 19.92 29.42 0.28
C VAL A 528 20.79 30.68 0.46
N SER A 529 20.99 31.11 1.71
CA SER A 529 21.59 32.42 2.00
C SER A 529 23.12 32.47 1.95
N GLY A 530 23.82 31.33 1.82
CA GLY A 530 25.26 31.34 2.03
C GLY A 530 26.08 30.18 1.47
N GLY A 531 26.26 30.18 0.16
CA GLY A 531 27.64 30.23 -0.34
C GLY A 531 28.33 31.47 0.25
N THR A 532 29.09 31.28 1.33
CA THR A 532 29.81 32.27 2.18
C THR A 532 29.17 32.69 3.52
N GLY A 533 29.23 31.81 4.52
CA GLY A 533 29.84 32.16 5.81
C GLY A 533 28.99 32.07 7.07
N GLY A 534 29.50 31.29 8.04
CA GLY A 534 29.28 31.51 9.47
C GLY A 534 28.69 30.32 10.21
N GLY A 535 29.51 29.62 11.00
CA GLY A 535 29.06 28.56 11.89
C GLY A 535 28.00 29.03 12.88
N GLY A 536 26.76 28.62 12.67
CA GLY A 536 25.70 28.58 13.66
C GLY A 536 25.64 27.20 14.28
N THR A 537 25.83 27.11 15.59
CA THR A 537 25.65 25.87 16.36
C THR A 537 24.16 25.60 16.51
N GLY A 538 23.56 24.95 15.51
CA GLY A 538 22.27 24.28 15.64
C GLY A 538 22.46 23.00 16.45
N THR A 539 21.61 22.78 17.46
CA THR A 539 21.59 21.56 18.27
C THR A 539 21.40 20.35 17.35
N GLN A 540 22.39 19.44 17.36
CA GLN A 540 22.34 18.18 16.62
C GLN A 540 21.13 17.34 17.04
N PRO A 541 20.30 16.85 16.10
CA PRO A 541 19.43 15.71 16.36
C PRO A 541 20.31 14.51 16.68
N THR A 542 20.08 13.88 17.83
CA THR A 542 20.87 12.73 18.29
C THR A 542 20.45 11.48 17.52
N GLY A 543 21.17 11.16 16.44
CA GLY A 543 20.99 9.91 15.67
C GLY A 543 22.04 9.65 14.58
N LEU A 544 22.75 10.69 14.12
CA LEU A 544 23.55 10.72 12.89
C LEU A 544 24.89 9.91 12.91
N GLY A 545 25.12 9.06 13.90
CA GLY A 545 26.42 8.43 14.12
C GLY A 545 26.79 7.24 13.22
N ARG A 546 25.90 6.76 12.34
CA ARG A 546 26.11 5.48 11.63
C ARG A 546 25.98 5.47 10.10
N LEU A 547 25.44 6.50 9.45
CA LEU A 547 25.14 6.42 8.01
C LEU A 547 26.35 6.57 7.07
N PHE A 548 27.41 7.30 7.44
CA PHE A 548 28.54 7.50 6.53
C PHE A 548 29.46 6.27 6.38
N ALA A 549 29.30 5.23 7.20
CA ALA A 549 30.15 4.04 7.16
C ALA A 549 29.59 2.88 6.32
N SER A 550 28.28 2.81 6.08
CA SER A 550 27.67 1.76 5.24
C SER A 550 27.84 2.07 3.75
N GLN A 551 27.77 3.34 3.35
CA GLN A 551 27.84 3.74 1.94
C GLN A 551 29.21 3.51 1.30
N HIS A 552 30.32 3.59 2.06
CA HIS A 552 31.65 3.30 1.50
C HIS A 552 31.90 1.80 1.23
N ASN A 553 31.17 0.88 1.86
CA ASN A 553 31.40 -0.57 1.69
C ASN A 553 30.49 -1.23 0.64
N LEU A 554 29.44 -0.55 0.17
CA LEU A 554 28.56 -1.06 -0.89
C LEU A 554 29.08 -0.71 -2.30
N PHE A 555 29.98 0.27 -2.43
CA PHE A 555 30.53 0.71 -3.72
C PHE A 555 31.69 -0.14 -4.25
N GLU A 556 32.33 -1.00 -3.44
CA GLU A 556 33.44 -1.87 -3.87
C GLU A 556 32.97 -3.28 -4.33
N SER A 557 31.69 -3.66 -4.18
CA SER A 557 31.22 -4.99 -4.57
C SER A 557 30.84 -5.15 -6.05
N PHE A 558 30.97 -4.09 -6.87
CA PHE A 558 30.69 -4.15 -8.31
C PHE A 558 31.92 -4.47 -9.17
N LEU A 559 32.71 -5.48 -8.79
CA LEU A 559 33.63 -6.19 -9.71
C LEU A 559 33.84 -7.64 -9.27
N SER A 560 32.83 -8.51 -9.45
CA SER A 560 33.03 -9.96 -9.58
C SER A 560 31.76 -10.67 -10.09
N LEU A 561 31.44 -10.50 -11.37
CA LEU A 561 30.62 -11.47 -12.09
C LEU A 561 31.51 -12.63 -12.54
N ASP A 562 31.22 -13.83 -12.02
CA ASP A 562 31.08 -15.10 -12.75
C ASP A 562 31.46 -16.31 -11.88
N SER A 563 30.48 -17.12 -11.51
CA SER A 563 30.71 -18.53 -11.14
C SER A 563 29.80 -19.44 -11.96
N PHE A 564 30.19 -19.63 -13.23
CA PHE A 564 29.83 -20.83 -14.00
C PHE A 564 30.69 -22.01 -13.54
N SER A 565 30.05 -23.08 -13.08
CA SER A 565 30.73 -24.34 -12.75
C SER A 565 31.15 -25.07 -14.03
N PHE A 566 32.46 -25.20 -14.27
CA PHE A 566 33.01 -26.21 -15.17
C PHE A 566 34.17 -26.95 -14.51
N VAL A 567 34.03 -28.26 -14.41
CA VAL A 567 35.06 -29.21 -14.01
C VAL A 567 36.15 -29.25 -15.09
N ARG A 568 37.42 -28.97 -14.73
CA ARG A 568 38.64 -29.61 -15.28
C ARG A 568 39.94 -29.20 -14.57
N THR A 569 40.56 -30.21 -13.94
CA THR A 569 41.99 -30.54 -13.80
C THR A 569 43.11 -29.53 -14.15
N SER A 570 43.87 -29.14 -13.10
CA SER A 570 45.34 -29.01 -12.94
C SER A 570 46.27 -28.59 -14.11
N GLN A 571 47.03 -27.48 -13.93
CA GLN A 571 48.52 -27.38 -13.94
C GLN A 571 48.97 -25.89 -14.06
N SER A 572 49.68 -25.37 -13.05
CA SER A 572 51.13 -25.05 -13.02
C SER A 572 51.66 -23.83 -13.82
N THR A 573 52.12 -22.83 -13.04
CA THR A 573 53.33 -21.98 -13.19
C THR A 573 53.49 -21.05 -14.40
N THR A 574 53.61 -19.73 -14.18
CA THR A 574 54.91 -19.01 -14.02
C THR A 574 54.74 -17.49 -13.80
N THR A 575 55.74 -16.96 -13.10
CA THR A 575 56.04 -15.61 -12.58
C THR A 575 56.27 -14.48 -13.58
N SER A 576 55.95 -13.22 -13.20
CA SER A 576 56.81 -12.04 -13.43
C SER A 576 56.36 -10.82 -12.58
N THR A 577 57.25 -10.37 -11.71
CA THR A 577 57.16 -9.21 -10.79
C THR A 577 57.90 -7.98 -11.33
N THR A 578 57.40 -6.75 -11.05
CA THR A 578 58.13 -5.48 -10.69
C THR A 578 57.15 -4.29 -10.80
N THR A 579 57.06 -3.24 -9.94
CA THR A 579 57.85 -2.71 -8.80
C THR A 579 56.93 -1.87 -7.89
N SER A 580 57.25 -1.85 -6.60
CA SER A 580 56.61 -1.16 -5.46
C SER A 580 57.00 0.32 -5.33
N THR A 581 56.27 1.11 -4.50
CA THR A 581 56.69 1.74 -3.20
C THR A 581 55.56 2.69 -2.75
N ILE A 582 54.98 2.56 -1.55
CA ILE A 582 55.22 3.30 -0.27
C ILE A 582 54.19 2.66 0.69
N GLY A 583 54.41 2.18 1.92
CA GLY A 583 55.40 2.42 2.95
C GLY A 583 54.68 2.99 4.18
N LEU A 584 54.41 2.17 5.23
CA LEU A 584 54.44 2.54 6.68
C LEU A 584 53.96 1.41 7.63
N PHE A 585 54.92 0.95 8.45
CA PHE A 585 54.93 0.56 9.88
C PHE A 585 53.67 0.10 10.65
N SER A 586 53.72 -1.20 11.02
CA SER A 586 53.66 -1.85 12.36
C SER A 586 52.58 -1.54 13.42
N GLY A 587 51.91 -2.60 13.91
CA GLY A 587 51.59 -2.77 15.34
C GLY A 587 50.42 -3.71 15.73
N LEU A 588 50.73 -4.99 16.02
CA LEU A 588 50.08 -5.93 16.99
C LEU A 588 48.56 -6.25 16.86
N SER A 589 48.14 -7.42 16.33
CA SER A 589 48.08 -8.79 16.88
C SER A 589 46.87 -9.12 17.79
N PHE A 590 46.00 -10.02 17.33
CA PHE A 590 45.37 -11.07 18.17
C PHE A 590 45.13 -12.36 17.37
N THR A 591 45.26 -13.48 18.07
CA THR A 591 45.44 -14.86 17.60
C THR A 591 44.11 -15.62 17.60
N THR A 592 43.83 -16.43 16.57
CA THR A 592 42.94 -17.60 16.71
C THR A 592 43.61 -18.85 16.13
N ARG A 593 43.44 -19.94 16.89
CA ARG A 593 44.19 -21.19 16.84
C ARG A 593 43.30 -22.25 16.19
N VAL A 594 43.73 -22.81 15.06
CA VAL A 594 43.10 -23.97 14.42
C VAL A 594 43.75 -25.25 14.95
N PRO A 595 43.00 -26.24 15.47
CA PRO A 595 43.52 -27.58 15.71
C PRO A 595 43.36 -28.47 14.47
N ASN A 596 44.44 -29.19 14.17
CA ASN A 596 44.62 -30.14 13.07
C ASN A 596 43.62 -31.31 13.06
N ALA A 597 43.30 -31.72 11.83
CA ALA A 597 42.74 -33.02 11.48
C ALA A 597 43.72 -34.16 11.77
N GLN A 598 43.20 -35.30 12.21
CA GLN A 598 43.85 -36.61 12.12
C GLN A 598 42.99 -37.55 11.28
N GLU A 599 43.62 -38.13 10.26
CA GLU A 599 43.18 -39.31 9.50
C GLU A 599 42.94 -40.49 10.43
N ILE A 600 41.85 -41.25 10.23
CA ILE A 600 41.81 -42.71 10.44
C ILE A 600 40.95 -43.36 9.35
N GLU A 601 41.50 -44.46 8.86
CA GLU A 601 41.16 -45.38 7.77
C GLU A 601 39.72 -45.95 7.72
N GLU A 602 39.25 -46.24 6.50
CA GLU A 602 38.13 -47.14 6.22
C GLU A 602 38.50 -48.62 6.40
N PRO A 603 37.48 -49.47 6.68
CA PRO A 603 37.37 -50.71 5.91
C PRO A 603 35.95 -51.04 5.43
N THR A 604 35.99 -51.85 4.37
CA THR A 604 34.98 -52.38 3.45
C THR A 604 33.96 -53.39 4.00
N ASP A 605 32.87 -53.54 3.23
CA ASP A 605 31.99 -54.71 2.99
C ASP A 605 30.65 -54.89 3.76
N ALA A 606 29.56 -54.57 3.02
CA ALA A 606 28.46 -55.43 2.54
C ALA A 606 27.55 -56.28 3.47
N THR A 607 26.24 -56.14 3.18
CA THR A 607 25.08 -57.06 3.31
C THR A 607 24.10 -56.95 4.50
N ALA A 608 22.87 -56.53 4.14
CA ALA A 608 21.51 -56.97 4.50
C ALA A 608 21.21 -57.59 5.89
N TYR A 609 20.22 -57.04 6.62
CA TYR A 609 18.87 -57.59 6.83
C TYR A 609 18.07 -56.76 7.88
N SER A 610 16.76 -56.75 7.68
CA SER A 610 15.63 -56.36 8.55
C SER A 610 15.83 -56.30 10.07
N ASN A 611 15.21 -55.33 10.74
CA ASN A 611 14.05 -55.51 11.65
C ASN A 611 13.72 -54.23 12.43
N ASP A 612 12.42 -53.94 12.56
CA ASP A 612 11.81 -53.11 13.60
C ASP A 612 12.36 -53.45 15.00
N TRP A 613 12.43 -52.46 15.90
CA TRP A 613 11.80 -52.48 17.24
C TRP A 613 11.93 -51.09 17.90
N LEU A 614 10.80 -50.65 18.45
CA LEU A 614 10.56 -49.56 19.39
C LEU A 614 11.56 -49.49 20.56
N TYR A 615 11.78 -48.29 21.11
CA TYR A 615 11.62 -47.90 22.53
C TYR A 615 11.89 -46.37 22.65
N SER A 616 10.94 -45.56 23.14
CA SER A 616 10.99 -44.82 24.43
C SER A 616 12.40 -44.60 25.01
N ASP A 617 12.76 -43.46 25.60
CA ASP A 617 12.02 -42.66 26.57
C ASP A 617 12.70 -41.31 26.79
N THR A 618 11.88 -40.38 27.28
CA THR A 618 12.14 -39.22 28.13
C THR A 618 13.48 -39.13 28.90
N VAL A 619 13.93 -37.89 29.16
CA VAL A 619 14.16 -37.26 30.50
C VAL A 619 15.21 -36.13 30.45
N PHE A 620 14.79 -34.94 30.91
CA PHE A 620 15.47 -33.87 31.70
C PHE A 620 16.97 -33.57 31.49
N ASP A 621 17.40 -32.29 31.57
CA ASP A 621 17.58 -31.57 32.85
C ASP A 621 18.41 -30.25 32.73
N PHE A 622 18.23 -29.39 33.75
CA PHE A 622 19.13 -28.34 34.28
C PHE A 622 19.48 -27.10 33.41
N LEU A 623 19.32 -25.85 33.87
CA LEU A 623 19.52 -25.24 35.21
C LEU A 623 18.63 -24.01 35.41
#